data_AF-A0A8F0D2M9-F1
#
_entry.id   AF-A0A8F0D2M9-F1
#
_cell.length_a   1.000
_cell.length_b   1.000
_cell.length_c   1.000
_cell.angle_alpha   90.00
_cell.angle_beta   90.00
_cell.angle_gamma   90.00
#
_symmetry.space_group_name_H-M   'P 1'
#
loop_
_entity.id
_entity.type
_entity.pdbx_description
1 polymer ?
#
loop_
_entity_poly.entity_id
_entity_poly.type
_entity_poly.pdbx_seq_one_letter_code
_entity_poly.pdbx_strand_id
1 'polypeptide(L)'
;MNVIVYLFVTVSIVWSYIAFPFNLTSPIAMLISLYKYQLPSVTWIVAFIYLLDFIMATLKKSSPYMIEFYRGVRIEFISLVSLFIFTLILYNLSSMKFTNTAIDISMAGFGFLVFGNIGTFRLFTYKVGSRSYPKKVAFFLSLFSVSTSFYFLYLTFKVANGEYNIVQSLWVQITVLSYSITLYFFAKQLCFFMDKGRAEASPILLSILKK
;
A
#
# COMPACT_ATOMS: atom_id res chain seq x y z
N MET A 1 -5.25 -18.45 9.62
CA MET A 1 -4.62 -17.17 9.23
C MET A 1 -3.46 -17.40 8.27
N ASN A 2 -2.50 -18.26 8.62
CA ASN A 2 -1.31 -18.55 7.78
C ASN A 2 -1.70 -19.03 6.37
N VAL A 3 -2.67 -19.94 6.25
CA VAL A 3 -3.20 -20.40 4.94
C VAL A 3 -3.74 -19.26 4.08
N ILE A 4 -4.43 -18.28 4.68
CA ILE A 4 -4.99 -17.14 3.95
C ILE A 4 -3.87 -16.21 3.45
N VAL A 5 -2.86 -15.96 4.29
CA VAL A 5 -1.68 -15.17 3.92
C VAL A 5 -0.93 -15.86 2.78
N TYR A 6 -0.66 -17.17 2.88
CA TYR A 6 0.00 -17.93 1.81
C TYR A 6 -0.81 -17.89 0.51
N LEU A 7 -2.13 -18.04 0.58
CA LEU A 7 -2.99 -17.93 -0.59
C LEU A 7 -2.88 -16.54 -1.23
N PHE A 8 -2.88 -15.48 -0.43
CA PHE A 8 -2.75 -14.11 -0.92
C PHE A 8 -1.37 -13.85 -1.57
N VAL A 9 -0.30 -14.40 -0.99
CA VAL A 9 1.07 -14.37 -1.55
C VAL A 9 1.08 -15.09 -2.89
N THR A 10 0.55 -16.31 -2.95
CA THR A 10 0.51 -17.12 -4.18
C THR A 10 -0.29 -16.40 -5.26
N VAL A 11 -1.48 -15.88 -4.95
CA VAL A 11 -2.31 -15.14 -5.91
C VAL A 11 -1.58 -13.91 -6.42
N SER A 12 -0.96 -13.12 -5.54
CA SER A 12 -0.21 -11.91 -5.94
C SER A 12 0.93 -12.25 -6.92
N ILE A 13 1.73 -13.26 -6.59
CA ILE A 13 2.87 -13.69 -7.40
C ILE A 13 2.39 -14.30 -8.73
N VAL A 14 1.46 -15.25 -8.70
CA VAL A 14 0.95 -15.93 -9.89
C VAL A 14 0.29 -14.94 -10.83
N TRP A 15 -0.53 -14.01 -10.32
CA TRP A 15 -1.15 -12.98 -11.16
C TRP A 15 -0.11 -12.05 -11.78
N SER A 16 0.93 -11.64 -11.02
CA SER A 16 2.01 -10.82 -11.60
C SER A 16 2.66 -11.48 -12.81
N TYR A 17 2.85 -12.80 -12.78
CA TYR A 17 3.41 -13.56 -13.89
C TYR A 17 2.45 -13.72 -15.08
N ILE A 18 1.15 -13.90 -14.80
CA ILE A 18 0.12 -13.98 -15.85
C ILE A 18 -0.03 -12.63 -16.55
N ALA A 19 -0.07 -11.53 -15.78
CA ALA A 19 -0.23 -10.18 -16.32
C ALA A 19 1.03 -9.70 -17.05
N PHE A 20 2.21 -9.96 -16.46
CA PHE A 20 3.50 -9.50 -16.96
C PHE A 20 4.53 -10.64 -17.00
N PRO A 21 4.50 -11.48 -18.04
CA PRO A 21 5.47 -12.55 -18.23
C PRO A 21 6.90 -12.02 -18.26
N PHE A 22 7.85 -12.84 -17.82
CA PHE A 22 9.26 -12.44 -17.88
C PHE A 22 9.71 -12.23 -19.31
N ASN A 23 10.44 -11.13 -19.52
CA ASN A 23 11.16 -10.93 -20.75
C ASN A 23 12.48 -11.71 -20.69
N LEU A 24 12.52 -12.89 -21.31
CA LEU A 24 13.67 -13.81 -21.32
C LEU A 24 14.72 -13.47 -22.39
N THR A 25 14.59 -12.33 -23.08
CA THR A 25 15.53 -11.93 -24.15
C THR A 25 16.94 -11.66 -23.66
N SER A 26 17.11 -11.20 -22.41
CA SER A 26 18.43 -11.00 -21.79
C SER A 26 18.32 -10.99 -20.26
N PRO A 27 19.41 -11.24 -19.52
CA PRO A 27 19.44 -11.11 -18.06
C PRO A 27 19.01 -9.72 -17.56
N ILE A 28 19.34 -8.66 -18.31
CA ILE A 28 18.97 -7.28 -17.98
C ILE A 28 17.46 -7.07 -18.17
N ALA A 29 16.89 -7.56 -19.28
CA ALA A 29 15.45 -7.47 -19.52
C ALA A 29 14.65 -8.24 -18.46
N MET A 30 15.16 -9.39 -18.01
CA MET A 30 14.58 -10.17 -16.93
C MET A 30 14.58 -9.41 -15.60
N LEU A 31 15.71 -8.76 -15.25
CA LEU A 31 15.80 -7.91 -14.06
C LEU A 31 14.83 -6.72 -14.14
N ILE A 32 14.75 -6.04 -15.28
CA ILE A 32 13.82 -4.93 -15.48
C ILE A 32 12.38 -5.40 -15.27
N SER A 33 11.98 -6.53 -15.86
CA SER A 33 10.66 -7.12 -15.62
C SER A 33 10.43 -7.33 -14.12
N LEU A 34 11.37 -8.00 -13.44
CA LEU A 34 11.28 -8.32 -12.01
C LEU A 34 11.03 -7.08 -11.13
N TYR A 35 11.83 -6.02 -11.33
CA TYR A 35 11.69 -4.80 -10.55
C TYR A 35 10.44 -3.99 -10.92
N LYS A 36 10.02 -4.05 -12.18
CA LYS A 36 8.89 -3.26 -12.68
C LYS A 36 7.54 -3.85 -12.28
N TYR A 37 7.39 -5.17 -12.29
CA TYR A 37 6.07 -5.80 -12.11
C TYR A 37 6.03 -6.79 -10.95
N GLN A 38 7.02 -7.68 -10.82
CA GLN A 38 6.99 -8.73 -9.80
C GLN A 38 7.20 -8.18 -8.39
N LEU A 39 8.16 -7.28 -8.20
CA LEU A 39 8.47 -6.70 -6.88
C LEU A 39 7.31 -5.85 -6.34
N PRO A 40 6.63 -4.99 -7.13
CA PRO A 40 5.44 -4.28 -6.68
C PRO A 40 4.31 -5.18 -6.17
N SER A 41 4.18 -6.42 -6.66
CA SER A 41 3.16 -7.37 -6.14
C SER A 41 3.30 -7.65 -4.64
N VAL A 42 4.51 -7.49 -4.08
CA VAL A 42 4.73 -7.64 -2.63
C VAL A 42 3.89 -6.66 -1.82
N THR A 43 3.57 -5.49 -2.37
CA THR A 43 2.70 -4.49 -1.71
C THR A 43 1.30 -5.02 -1.41
N TRP A 44 0.80 -6.02 -2.16
CA TRP A 44 -0.48 -6.65 -1.90
C TRP A 44 -0.47 -7.35 -0.54
N ILE A 45 0.61 -8.09 -0.28
CA ILE A 45 0.79 -8.85 0.96
C ILE A 45 0.93 -7.89 2.14
N VAL A 46 1.74 -6.83 1.98
CA VAL A 46 1.96 -5.84 3.04
C VAL A 46 0.67 -5.08 3.35
N ALA A 47 -0.08 -4.65 2.33
CA ALA A 47 -1.39 -4.03 2.50
C ALA A 47 -2.35 -4.96 3.23
N PHE A 48 -2.42 -6.24 2.83
CA PHE A 48 -3.27 -7.23 3.48
C PHE A 48 -2.93 -7.40 4.97
N ILE A 49 -1.63 -7.49 5.32
CA ILE A 49 -1.21 -7.57 6.72
C ILE A 49 -1.63 -6.32 7.50
N TYR A 50 -1.42 -5.12 6.96
CA TYR A 50 -1.85 -3.88 7.60
C TYR A 50 -3.37 -3.82 7.82
N LEU A 51 -4.15 -4.29 6.85
CA LEU A 51 -5.61 -4.35 6.95
C LEU A 51 -6.05 -5.37 8.01
N LEU A 52 -5.44 -6.56 8.05
CA LEU A 52 -5.71 -7.55 9.08
C LEU A 52 -5.38 -7.01 10.47
N ASP A 53 -4.23 -6.37 10.62
CA ASP A 53 -3.81 -5.74 11.87
C ASP A 53 -4.80 -4.66 12.32
N PHE A 54 -5.24 -3.80 11.39
CA PHE A 54 -6.26 -2.79 11.64
C PHE A 54 -7.57 -3.40 12.14
N ILE A 55 -8.06 -4.46 11.47
CA ILE A 55 -9.29 -5.17 11.84
C ILE A 55 -9.14 -5.78 13.24
N MET A 56 -8.06 -6.51 13.50
CA MET A 56 -7.83 -7.18 14.77
C MET A 56 -7.67 -6.19 15.93
N ALA A 57 -7.00 -5.07 15.70
CA ALA A 57 -6.91 -3.98 16.67
C ALA A 57 -8.27 -3.31 16.92
N THR A 58 -9.08 -3.11 15.89
CA THR A 58 -10.45 -2.55 16.02
C THR A 58 -11.35 -3.48 16.83
N LEU A 59 -11.18 -4.80 16.69
CA LEU A 59 -11.86 -5.83 17.47
C LEU A 59 -11.28 -6.02 18.89
N LYS A 60 -10.29 -5.21 19.29
CA LYS A 60 -9.55 -5.33 20.57
C LYS A 60 -8.87 -6.70 20.75
N LYS A 61 -8.51 -7.38 19.66
CA LYS A 61 -7.80 -8.68 19.63
C LYS A 61 -6.32 -8.53 19.27
N SER A 62 -5.72 -7.38 19.58
CA SER A 62 -4.30 -7.08 19.35
C SER A 62 -3.66 -6.53 20.63
N SER A 63 -2.36 -6.24 20.63
CA SER A 63 -1.70 -5.67 21.81
C SER A 63 -2.21 -4.25 22.11
N PRO A 64 -2.16 -3.79 23.37
CA PRO A 64 -2.56 -2.42 23.73
C PRO A 64 -1.84 -1.36 22.89
N TYR A 65 -0.58 -1.61 22.53
CA TYR A 65 0.22 -0.75 21.68
C TYR A 65 -0.37 -0.62 20.26
N MET A 66 -0.69 -1.74 19.62
CA MET A 66 -1.28 -1.73 18.28
C MET A 66 -2.71 -1.19 18.28
N ILE A 67 -3.50 -1.46 19.34
CA ILE A 67 -4.84 -0.88 19.51
C ILE A 67 -4.76 0.64 19.57
N GLU A 68 -3.79 1.18 20.32
CA GLU A 68 -3.58 2.62 20.42
C GLU A 68 -3.19 3.24 19.06
N PHE A 69 -2.24 2.62 18.36
CA PHE A 69 -1.86 3.05 17.00
C PHE A 69 -3.08 3.12 16.07
N TYR A 70 -3.82 2.02 15.95
CA TYR A 70 -4.93 1.93 15.01
C TYR A 70 -6.12 2.80 15.40
N ARG A 71 -6.32 3.06 16.70
CA ARG A 71 -7.31 4.04 17.16
C ARG A 71 -6.97 5.44 16.68
N GLY A 72 -5.69 5.80 16.63
CA GLY A 72 -5.21 7.11 16.16
C GLY A 72 -5.46 7.36 14.66
N VAL A 73 -5.44 6.31 13.84
CA VAL A 73 -5.67 6.41 12.38
C VAL A 73 -7.10 6.03 11.96
N ARG A 74 -7.92 5.50 12.87
CA ARG A 74 -9.23 4.89 12.55
C ARG A 74 -10.18 5.80 11.80
N ILE A 75 -10.37 7.04 12.27
CA ILE A 75 -11.34 7.96 11.65
C ILE A 75 -10.92 8.29 10.23
N GLU A 76 -9.65 8.67 10.04
CA GLU A 76 -9.09 9.00 8.73
C GLU A 76 -9.16 7.81 7.76
N PHE A 77 -8.78 6.62 8.23
CA PHE A 77 -8.84 5.39 7.43
C PHE A 77 -10.29 5.04 7.03
N ILE A 78 -11.24 5.08 7.97
CA ILE A 78 -12.66 4.81 7.68
C ILE A 78 -13.22 5.84 6.70
N SER A 79 -12.85 7.12 6.82
CA SER A 79 -13.28 8.15 5.87
C SER A 79 -12.79 7.85 4.45
N LEU A 80 -11.51 7.47 4.30
CA LEU A 80 -10.94 7.11 3.00
C LEU A 80 -11.58 5.83 2.42
N VAL A 81 -11.82 4.82 3.24
CA VAL A 81 -12.54 3.59 2.82
C VAL A 81 -13.98 3.90 2.43
N SER A 82 -14.66 4.77 3.17
CA SER A 82 -16.04 5.17 2.85
C SER A 82 -16.11 5.90 1.52
N LEU A 83 -15.12 6.74 1.22
CA LEU A 83 -15.00 7.42 -0.06
C LEU A 83 -14.81 6.41 -1.21
N PHE A 84 -13.95 5.40 -1.00
CA PHE A 84 -13.79 4.29 -1.96
C PHE A 84 -15.10 3.52 -2.19
N ILE A 85 -15.81 3.14 -1.12
CA ILE A 85 -17.08 2.43 -1.21
C ILE A 85 -18.10 3.29 -1.97
N PHE A 86 -18.15 4.59 -1.70
CA PHE A 86 -19.05 5.51 -2.39
C PHE A 86 -18.75 5.57 -3.90
N THR A 87 -17.47 5.66 -4.30
CA THR A 87 -17.07 5.59 -5.71
C THR A 87 -17.47 4.27 -6.36
N LEU A 88 -17.30 3.15 -5.64
CA LEU A 88 -17.67 1.81 -6.13
C LEU A 88 -19.20 1.66 -6.30
N ILE A 89 -20.00 2.25 -5.41
CA ILE A 89 -21.46 2.29 -5.54
C ILE A 89 -21.87 3.11 -6.77
N LEU A 90 -21.33 4.32 -6.93
CA LEU A 90 -21.61 5.16 -8.10
C LEU A 90 -21.26 4.44 -9.40
N TYR A 91 -20.13 3.75 -9.41
CA TYR A 91 -19.69 2.96 -10.54
C TYR A 91 -20.70 1.86 -10.91
N ASN A 92 -21.11 1.05 -9.93
CA ASN A 92 -22.07 -0.04 -10.15
C ASN A 92 -23.49 0.43 -10.52
N LEU A 93 -23.87 1.64 -10.10
CA LEU A 93 -25.16 2.24 -10.48
C LEU A 93 -25.11 2.97 -11.82
N SER A 94 -23.92 3.23 -12.35
CA SER A 94 -23.75 3.84 -13.66
C SER A 94 -23.86 2.80 -14.78
N SER A 95 -24.14 3.24 -16.01
CA SER A 95 -24.08 2.40 -17.21
C SER A 95 -22.64 2.12 -17.68
N MET A 96 -21.62 2.64 -16.98
CA MET A 96 -20.22 2.47 -17.35
C MET A 96 -19.74 1.05 -17.02
N LYS A 97 -19.06 0.43 -17.98
CA LYS A 97 -18.43 -0.89 -17.80
C LYS A 97 -16.93 -0.72 -17.62
N PHE A 98 -16.31 -1.69 -16.94
CA PHE A 98 -14.88 -1.64 -16.68
C PHE A 98 -14.12 -1.87 -17.98
N THR A 99 -13.27 -0.91 -18.32
CA THR A 99 -12.42 -0.97 -19.50
C THR A 99 -10.96 -1.10 -19.07
N ASN A 100 -10.11 -1.52 -19.99
CA ASN A 100 -8.67 -1.56 -19.77
C ASN A 100 -8.05 -0.17 -19.59
N THR A 101 -8.78 0.90 -19.91
CA THR A 101 -8.39 2.31 -19.73
C THR A 101 -8.96 2.95 -18.47
N ALA A 102 -9.90 2.28 -17.78
CA ALA A 102 -10.46 2.78 -16.54
C ALA A 102 -9.38 2.86 -15.46
N ILE A 103 -9.41 3.89 -14.61
CA ILE A 103 -8.43 4.10 -13.52
C ILE A 103 -9.08 4.13 -12.13
N ASP A 104 -10.36 3.75 -12.03
CA ASP A 104 -11.21 3.97 -10.86
C ASP A 104 -10.64 3.34 -9.58
N ILE A 105 -10.13 2.11 -9.67
CA ILE A 105 -9.57 1.39 -8.50
C ILE A 105 -8.27 2.05 -8.03
N SER A 106 -7.39 2.44 -8.97
CA SER A 106 -6.18 3.19 -8.64
C SER A 106 -6.50 4.56 -8.03
N MET A 107 -7.50 5.27 -8.56
CA MET A 107 -7.92 6.59 -8.07
C MET A 107 -8.48 6.53 -6.65
N ALA A 108 -9.15 5.44 -6.27
CA ALA A 108 -9.55 5.22 -4.89
C ALA A 108 -8.37 5.11 -3.92
N GLY A 109 -7.22 4.63 -4.40
CA GLY A 109 -5.97 4.56 -3.63
C GLY A 109 -5.30 5.92 -3.42
N PHE A 110 -5.56 6.92 -4.27
CA PHE A 110 -4.77 8.16 -4.28
C PHE A 110 -4.89 8.97 -2.99
N GLY A 111 -6.04 8.93 -2.32
CA GLY A 111 -6.18 9.55 -1.00
C GLY A 111 -5.16 8.99 -0.01
N PHE A 112 -5.04 7.65 0.07
CA PHE A 112 -4.04 6.99 0.92
C PHE A 112 -2.61 7.36 0.51
N LEU A 113 -2.32 7.41 -0.80
CA LEU A 113 -1.01 7.79 -1.33
C LEU A 113 -0.62 9.22 -0.91
N VAL A 114 -1.54 10.18 -1.03
CA VAL A 114 -1.30 11.58 -0.64
C VAL A 114 -1.03 11.67 0.86
N PHE A 115 -1.88 11.06 1.70
CA PHE A 115 -1.69 11.08 3.15
C PHE A 115 -0.43 10.33 3.60
N GLY A 116 -0.03 9.27 2.89
CA GLY A 116 1.23 8.56 3.10
C GLY A 116 2.44 9.48 2.87
N ASN A 117 2.49 10.17 1.73
CA ASN A 117 3.57 11.13 1.44
C ASN A 117 3.59 12.28 2.45
N ILE A 118 2.44 12.88 2.78
CA ILE A 118 2.34 13.91 3.83
C ILE A 118 2.88 13.39 5.18
N GLY A 119 2.57 12.14 5.53
CA GLY A 119 3.10 11.50 6.73
C GLY A 119 4.63 11.41 6.72
N THR A 120 5.24 11.05 5.58
CA THR A 120 6.72 11.05 5.47
C THR A 120 7.32 12.45 5.58
N PHE A 121 6.68 13.47 5.00
CA PHE A 121 7.15 14.86 5.10
C PHE A 121 7.05 15.42 6.52
N ARG A 122 6.06 14.98 7.31
CA ARG A 122 5.95 15.37 8.73
C ARG A 122 7.18 15.00 9.55
N LEU A 123 7.98 14.01 9.12
CA LEU A 123 9.23 13.64 9.79
C LEU A 123 10.25 14.81 9.81
N PHE A 124 10.17 15.78 8.89
CA PHE A 124 11.06 16.95 8.90
C PHE A 124 10.81 17.91 10.06
N THR A 125 9.56 18.02 10.50
CA THR A 125 9.14 18.91 11.59
C THR A 125 9.02 18.19 12.92
N TYR A 126 9.22 16.87 12.91
CA TYR A 126 9.02 16.01 14.05
C TYR A 126 10.10 16.20 15.13
N LYS A 127 9.67 16.36 16.39
CA LYS A 127 10.53 16.57 17.56
C LYS A 127 10.04 15.76 18.76
N VAL A 128 10.97 15.14 19.48
CA VAL A 128 10.74 14.50 20.79
C VAL A 128 11.49 15.30 21.84
N GLY A 129 10.77 16.05 22.68
CA GLY A 129 11.38 17.00 23.62
C GLY A 129 12.24 18.03 22.87
N SER A 130 13.53 18.12 23.22
CA SER A 130 14.50 19.00 22.57
C SER A 130 15.17 18.39 21.33
N ARG A 131 15.00 17.09 21.07
CA ARG A 131 15.67 16.40 19.96
C ARG A 131 14.79 16.34 18.73
N SER A 132 15.31 16.84 17.61
CA SER A 132 14.63 16.77 16.32
C SER A 132 14.93 15.43 15.64
N TYR A 133 13.98 14.94 14.84
CA TYR A 133 14.24 13.77 14.01
C TYR A 133 15.38 14.05 13.01
N PRO A 134 16.27 13.08 12.72
CA PRO A 134 17.38 13.30 11.80
C PRO A 134 16.88 13.70 10.40
N LYS A 135 17.11 14.95 10.02
CA LYS A 135 16.63 15.51 8.73
C LYS A 135 17.12 14.71 7.51
N LYS A 136 18.33 14.12 7.58
CA LYS A 136 18.86 13.25 6.53
C LYS A 136 17.97 12.01 6.33
N VAL A 137 17.53 11.38 7.41
CA VAL A 137 16.66 10.19 7.34
C VAL A 137 15.27 10.59 6.84
N ALA A 138 14.72 11.71 7.32
CA ALA A 138 13.45 12.26 6.79
C ALA A 138 13.54 12.53 5.29
N PHE A 139 14.66 13.08 4.82
CA PHE A 139 14.91 13.34 3.41
C PHE A 139 14.92 12.05 2.58
N PHE A 140 15.70 11.05 2.97
CA PHE A 140 15.75 9.78 2.22
C PHE A 140 14.40 9.06 2.20
N LEU A 141 13.67 9.04 3.33
CA LEU A 141 12.33 8.42 3.39
C LEU A 141 11.32 9.18 2.52
N SER A 142 11.33 10.51 2.56
CA SER A 142 10.42 11.33 1.75
C SER A 142 10.76 11.23 0.27
N LEU A 143 12.05 11.25 -0.09
CA LEU A 143 12.50 11.07 -1.46
C LEU A 143 12.08 9.71 -2.00
N PHE A 144 12.32 8.65 -1.23
CA PHE A 144 11.89 7.29 -1.59
C PHE A 144 10.37 7.23 -1.80
N SER A 145 9.59 7.70 -0.82
CA SER A 145 8.12 7.75 -0.89
C SER A 145 7.60 8.49 -2.12
N VAL A 146 8.16 9.65 -2.42
CA VAL A 146 7.74 10.48 -3.56
C VAL A 146 8.14 9.82 -4.88
N SER A 147 9.37 9.33 -4.99
CA SER A 147 9.85 8.63 -6.20
C SER A 147 9.04 7.39 -6.52
N THR A 148 8.72 6.56 -5.51
CA THR A 148 7.86 5.38 -5.71
C THR A 148 6.43 5.79 -6.04
N SER A 149 5.93 6.88 -5.46
CA SER A 149 4.60 7.42 -5.78
C SER A 149 4.50 7.91 -7.23
N PHE A 150 5.54 8.60 -7.73
CA PHE A 150 5.62 8.98 -9.15
C PHE A 150 5.67 7.76 -10.07
N TYR A 151 6.36 6.70 -9.66
CA TYR A 151 6.38 5.44 -10.41
C TYR A 151 4.98 4.82 -10.54
N PHE A 152 4.21 4.74 -9.45
CA PHE A 152 2.83 4.22 -9.50
C PHE A 152 1.86 5.13 -10.25
N LEU A 153 2.07 6.46 -10.19
CA LEU A 153 1.34 7.42 -11.02
C LEU A 153 1.62 7.18 -12.51
N TYR A 154 2.89 6.95 -12.88
CA TYR A 154 3.27 6.60 -14.25
C TYR A 154 2.62 5.30 -14.73
N LEU A 155 2.57 4.25 -13.89
CA LEU A 155 1.84 3.02 -14.25
C LEU A 155 0.34 3.26 -14.45
N THR A 156 -0.27 4.12 -13.62
CA THR A 156 -1.67 4.52 -13.76
C THR A 156 -1.90 5.29 -15.06
N PHE A 157 -0.96 6.13 -15.47
CA PHE A 157 -1.03 6.85 -16.75
C PHE A 157 -0.97 5.90 -17.96
N LYS A 158 -0.13 4.85 -17.90
CA LYS A 158 -0.11 3.79 -18.92
C LYS A 158 -1.45 3.07 -19.06
N VAL A 159 -2.14 2.83 -17.94
CA VAL A 159 -3.51 2.30 -17.95
C VAL A 159 -4.42 3.25 -18.71
N ALA A 160 -4.45 4.53 -18.33
CA ALA A 160 -5.30 5.54 -18.96
C ALA A 160 -5.05 5.68 -20.48
N ASN A 161 -3.80 5.51 -20.93
CA ASN A 161 -3.43 5.56 -22.35
C ASN A 161 -3.77 4.27 -23.14
N GLY A 162 -4.29 3.24 -22.49
CA GLY A 162 -4.63 1.97 -23.15
C GLY A 162 -3.42 1.11 -23.50
N GLU A 163 -2.26 1.34 -22.87
CA GLU A 163 -1.05 0.54 -23.11
C GLU A 163 -1.13 -0.87 -22.52
N TYR A 164 -2.14 -1.14 -21.69
CA TYR A 164 -2.35 -2.42 -21.04
C TYR A 164 -3.66 -3.07 -21.48
N ASN A 165 -3.66 -4.40 -21.56
CA ASN A 165 -4.89 -5.17 -21.71
C ASN A 165 -5.67 -5.19 -20.38
N ILE A 166 -6.87 -5.79 -20.39
CA ILE A 166 -7.78 -5.78 -19.23
C ILE A 166 -7.16 -6.44 -17.98
N VAL A 167 -6.41 -7.55 -18.15
CA VAL A 167 -5.81 -8.31 -17.05
C VAL A 167 -4.64 -7.52 -16.44
N GLN A 168 -3.83 -6.90 -17.29
CA GLN A 168 -2.71 -6.04 -16.90
C GLN A 168 -3.19 -4.78 -16.20
N SER A 169 -4.22 -4.12 -16.76
CA SER A 169 -4.82 -2.93 -16.19
C SER A 169 -5.36 -3.21 -14.79
N LEU A 170 -6.14 -4.28 -14.62
CA LEU A 170 -6.69 -4.64 -13.31
C LEU A 170 -5.58 -4.94 -12.29
N TRP A 171 -4.54 -5.68 -12.69
CA TRP A 171 -3.39 -5.94 -11.82
C TRP A 171 -2.68 -4.64 -11.40
N VAL A 172 -2.46 -3.71 -12.33
CA VAL A 172 -1.82 -2.42 -12.04
C VAL A 172 -2.64 -1.63 -11.04
N GLN A 173 -3.96 -1.54 -11.24
CA GLN A 173 -4.82 -0.75 -10.36
C GLN A 173 -4.88 -1.32 -8.93
N ILE A 174 -4.98 -2.65 -8.78
CA ILE A 174 -4.92 -3.31 -7.46
C ILE A 174 -3.55 -3.07 -6.80
N THR A 175 -2.47 -3.09 -7.57
CA THR A 175 -1.12 -2.83 -7.07
C THR A 175 -0.97 -1.39 -6.59
N VAL A 176 -1.47 -0.42 -7.36
CA VAL A 176 -1.47 1.00 -6.97
C VAL A 176 -2.27 1.20 -5.68
N LEU A 177 -3.46 0.60 -5.58
CA LEU A 177 -4.27 0.66 -4.35
C LEU A 177 -3.52 0.05 -3.15
N SER A 178 -2.94 -1.13 -3.32
CA SER A 178 -2.20 -1.85 -2.27
C SER A 178 -0.96 -1.08 -1.81
N TYR A 179 -0.19 -0.54 -2.75
CA TYR A 179 0.92 0.35 -2.46
C TYR A 179 0.45 1.58 -1.68
N SER A 180 -0.65 2.21 -2.11
CA SER A 180 -1.16 3.42 -1.48
C SER A 180 -1.55 3.18 -0.01
N ILE A 181 -2.25 2.07 0.27
CA ILE A 181 -2.60 1.65 1.64
C ILE A 181 -1.34 1.33 2.45
N THR A 182 -0.37 0.64 1.85
CA THR A 182 0.90 0.30 2.50
C THR A 182 1.66 1.56 2.90
N LEU A 183 1.82 2.51 1.98
CA LEU A 183 2.51 3.76 2.22
C LEU A 183 1.83 4.57 3.32
N TYR A 184 0.49 4.62 3.28
CA TYR A 184 -0.33 5.27 4.29
C TYR A 184 -0.04 4.73 5.69
N PHE A 185 -0.19 3.42 5.91
CA PHE A 185 0.02 2.82 7.23
C PHE A 185 1.48 2.91 7.65
N PHE A 186 2.42 2.67 6.73
CA PHE A 186 3.85 2.79 7.01
C PHE A 186 4.22 4.19 7.52
N ALA A 187 3.77 5.24 6.83
CA ALA A 187 4.06 6.62 7.23
C ALA A 187 3.47 6.96 8.60
N LYS A 188 2.22 6.53 8.87
CA LYS A 188 1.58 6.72 10.18
C LYS A 188 2.27 5.94 11.28
N GLN A 189 2.69 4.70 11.00
CA GLN A 189 3.38 3.84 11.95
C GLN A 189 4.75 4.40 12.31
N LEU A 190 5.49 4.95 11.34
CA LEU A 190 6.74 5.67 11.61
C LEU A 190 6.51 6.85 12.57
N CYS A 191 5.52 7.71 12.32
CA CYS A 191 5.19 8.80 13.23
C CYS A 191 4.83 8.28 14.64
N PHE A 192 4.05 7.21 14.72
CA PHE A 192 3.64 6.61 16.00
C PHE A 192 4.83 6.03 16.79
N PHE A 193 5.78 5.38 16.12
CA PHE A 193 7.01 4.88 16.74
C PHE A 193 7.81 6.02 17.37
N MET A 194 7.84 7.16 16.69
CA MET A 194 8.48 8.35 17.19
C MET A 194 7.73 8.96 18.38
N ASP A 195 6.39 9.00 18.35
CA ASP A 195 5.55 9.51 19.45
C ASP A 195 5.72 8.67 20.72
N LYS A 196 5.88 7.36 20.56
CA LYS A 196 5.98 6.42 21.68
C LYS A 196 7.41 6.16 22.15
N GLY A 197 8.42 6.51 21.36
CA GLY A 197 9.82 6.22 21.67
C GLY A 197 10.16 4.73 21.76
N ARG A 198 9.28 3.86 21.26
CA ARG A 198 9.45 2.40 21.21
C ARG A 198 8.70 1.84 20.00
N ALA A 199 9.21 0.73 19.46
CA ALA A 199 8.55 -0.05 18.42
C ALA A 199 8.15 -1.42 18.98
N GLU A 200 6.95 -1.87 18.65
CA GLU A 200 6.45 -3.21 18.99
C GLU A 200 6.02 -3.90 17.69
N ALA A 201 6.40 -5.17 17.53
CA ALA A 201 5.92 -5.97 16.40
C ALA A 201 4.46 -6.38 16.65
N SER A 202 3.63 -6.33 15.60
CA SER A 202 2.24 -6.78 15.73
C SER A 202 2.18 -8.25 16.18
N PRO A 203 1.36 -8.59 17.19
CA PRO A 203 1.11 -9.98 17.57
C PRO A 203 0.59 -10.85 16.41
N ILE A 204 -0.16 -10.25 15.48
CA ILE A 204 -0.66 -10.94 14.29
C ILE A 204 0.49 -11.29 13.36
N LEU A 205 1.40 -10.35 13.08
CA LEU A 205 2.60 -10.62 12.28
C LEU A 205 3.43 -11.73 12.92
N LEU A 206 3.62 -11.67 14.23
CA LEU A 206 4.34 -12.72 14.98
C LEU A 206 3.62 -14.08 14.89
N SER A 207 2.29 -14.11 14.92
CA SER A 207 1.53 -15.35 14.79
C SER A 207 1.55 -15.94 13.37
N ILE A 208 1.74 -15.10 12.34
CA ILE A 208 1.94 -15.56 10.96
C ILE A 208 3.32 -16.22 10.81
N LEU A 209 4.32 -15.67 11.48
CA LEU A 209 5.71 -16.16 11.44
C LEU A 209 5.97 -17.35 12.38
N LYS A 210 5.17 -17.50 13.44
CA LYS A 210 5.24 -18.67 14.32
C LYS A 210 4.62 -19.87 13.61
N LYS A 211 5.45 -20.89 13.39
CA LYS A 211 5.06 -22.23 12.95
C LYS A 211 4.30 -22.95 14.06
#